data_AF-A0A9W7XUC2-F1
#
_entry.id   AF-A0A9W7XUC2-F1
#
_cell.length_a   1.000
_cell.length_b   1.000
_cell.length_c   1.000
_cell.angle_alpha   90.00
_cell.angle_beta   90.00
_cell.angle_gamma   90.00
#
_symmetry.space_group_name_H-M   'P 1'
#
loop_
_entity.id
_entity.type
_entity.pdbx_description
1 polymer ?
#
loop_
_entity_poly.entity_id
_entity_poly.type
_entity_poly.pdbx_seq_one_letter_code
_entity_poly.pdbx_strand_id
1 'polypeptide(L)'
;MDVTKQTFQRAQREFRDSISQCDFVAMDMEMTGLYETKQLTPNRQDTKDERYAKLKRGVEAYGVAQVGICLFTWVESKDPNDGCGYYEAKSFNFNVFPATSIGGVPVDDSFMCKNTALDFLSRSSFDFNKWIYHGIPYLRTDDADRMKAERTSLLTNKRPPIEIDERHETFVKDLERALAVFLKSRDKVMKYDTANSYQRKIIYEVVSKHATLGARSRMGEMEIFKGSKKAVAHHNSEKVRKLVSNIEEARGFSTIIEALSSARKPVIGHNMPLDVMHAYSKFFRKLPESRVEFEHEMQRFLPVLIDTKYIIESTPAIKAKYGTSSLEEIAPMLERESMKISDGSRELIRHHAKFTREAASTMHEAGYDAYTTGATFIRLLKLEGGLNLSSISSSCESSSELVLYRYINKLYQALGTELYWHFGASENGRSGS
;
A
#
# COMPACT_ATOMS: atom_id res chain seq x y z
N MET A 1 -11.32 -6.66 11.52
CA MET A 1 -10.19 -7.56 11.82
C MET A 1 -8.96 -6.69 12.07
N ASP A 2 -8.48 -6.64 13.31
CA ASP A 2 -7.21 -5.98 13.65
C ASP A 2 -6.04 -6.88 13.24
N VAL A 3 -5.14 -6.38 12.39
CA VAL A 3 -4.09 -7.18 11.74
C VAL A 3 -2.72 -6.69 12.19
N THR A 4 -1.95 -7.62 12.72
CA THR A 4 -0.54 -7.46 13.09
C THR A 4 0.35 -8.38 12.26
N LYS A 5 1.67 -8.24 12.38
CA LYS A 5 2.64 -9.11 11.68
C LYS A 5 2.42 -10.61 11.95
N GLN A 6 1.94 -10.97 13.14
CA GLN A 6 1.66 -12.37 13.50
C GLN A 6 0.42 -12.93 12.79
N THR A 7 -0.61 -12.10 12.61
CA THR A 7 -1.86 -12.50 11.95
C THR A 7 -1.87 -12.23 10.45
N PHE A 8 -0.84 -11.54 9.92
CA PHE A 8 -0.81 -11.01 8.57
C PHE A 8 -1.01 -12.08 7.50
N GLN A 9 -0.33 -13.23 7.60
CA GLN A 9 -0.46 -14.30 6.59
C GLN A 9 -1.90 -14.82 6.46
N ARG A 10 -2.64 -14.92 7.58
CA ARG A 10 -4.05 -15.33 7.56
C ARG A 10 -4.92 -14.21 6.96
N ALA A 11 -4.71 -12.97 7.39
CA ALA A 11 -5.43 -11.81 6.88
C ALA A 11 -5.21 -11.62 5.37
N GLN A 12 -3.99 -11.83 4.88
CA GLN A 12 -3.62 -11.70 3.47
C GLN A 12 -4.38 -12.70 2.60
N ARG A 13 -4.55 -13.95 3.05
CA ARG A 13 -5.37 -14.94 2.33
C ARG A 13 -6.84 -14.53 2.28
N GLU A 14 -7.42 -14.21 3.44
CA GLU A 14 -8.83 -13.77 3.53
C GLU A 14 -9.09 -12.50 2.71
N PHE A 15 -8.13 -11.56 2.69
CA PHE A 15 -8.20 -10.34 1.90
C PHE A 15 -8.22 -10.65 0.39
N ARG A 16 -7.31 -11.51 -0.08
CA ARG A 16 -7.25 -11.90 -1.51
C ARG A 16 -8.52 -12.62 -1.96
N ASP A 17 -9.08 -13.48 -1.13
CA ASP A 17 -10.33 -14.17 -1.43
C ASP A 17 -11.49 -13.15 -1.48
N SER A 18 -11.58 -12.27 -0.49
CA SER A 18 -12.67 -11.30 -0.36
C SER A 18 -12.64 -10.19 -1.41
N ILE A 19 -11.46 -9.66 -1.77
CA ILE A 19 -11.36 -8.54 -2.73
C ILE A 19 -11.74 -8.96 -4.15
N SER A 20 -11.60 -10.25 -4.48
CA SER A 20 -12.04 -10.77 -5.78
C SER A 20 -13.57 -10.68 -5.96
N GLN A 21 -14.31 -10.83 -4.86
CA GLN A 21 -15.77 -10.89 -4.83
C GLN A 21 -16.43 -9.55 -4.49
N CYS A 22 -15.72 -8.61 -3.87
CA CYS A 22 -16.33 -7.35 -3.45
C CYS A 22 -16.71 -6.45 -4.64
N ASP A 23 -17.70 -5.60 -4.45
CA ASP A 23 -18.11 -4.61 -5.45
C ASP A 23 -17.19 -3.40 -5.45
N PHE A 24 -16.85 -2.93 -4.25
CA PHE A 24 -15.94 -1.81 -4.06
C PHE A 24 -15.18 -1.92 -2.73
N VAL A 25 -14.15 -1.08 -2.62
CA VAL A 25 -13.29 -1.00 -1.44
C VAL A 25 -13.35 0.41 -0.89
N ALA A 26 -13.48 0.57 0.43
CA ALA A 26 -13.23 1.85 1.10
C ALA A 26 -11.90 1.80 1.84
N MET A 27 -11.15 2.90 1.82
CA MET A 27 -9.81 2.99 2.41
C MET A 27 -9.63 4.29 3.18
N ASP A 28 -8.89 4.21 4.29
CA ASP A 28 -8.49 5.32 5.15
C ASP A 28 -7.13 5.02 5.80
N MET A 29 -6.36 6.04 6.21
CA MET A 29 -5.05 5.86 6.83
C MET A 29 -4.79 6.80 8.01
N GLU A 30 -4.18 6.25 9.06
CA GLU A 30 -3.60 7.04 10.14
C GLU A 30 -2.13 7.35 9.85
N MET A 31 -1.75 8.62 9.93
CA MET A 31 -0.43 9.12 9.51
C MET A 31 0.32 9.77 10.67
N THR A 32 1.65 9.74 10.64
CA THR A 32 2.50 10.35 11.69
C THR A 32 2.57 11.88 11.59
N GLY A 33 1.94 12.46 10.56
CA GLY A 33 1.83 13.88 10.28
C GLY A 33 1.32 14.10 8.87
N LEU A 34 0.87 15.32 8.57
CA LEU A 34 0.32 15.69 7.26
C LEU A 34 1.19 16.71 6.53
N TYR A 35 1.52 17.81 7.22
CA TYR A 35 2.29 18.93 6.66
C TYR A 35 3.35 19.39 7.65
N GLU A 36 4.54 19.74 7.16
CA GLU A 36 5.66 20.24 7.99
C GLU A 36 5.27 21.52 8.73
N THR A 37 4.91 22.57 7.97
CA THR A 37 4.59 23.89 8.50
C THR A 37 3.25 24.40 7.95
N LYS A 38 2.72 25.48 8.55
CA LYS A 38 1.51 26.15 8.05
C LYS A 38 1.71 26.70 6.63
N GLN A 39 2.92 27.19 6.32
CA GLN A 39 3.27 27.71 4.99
C GLN A 39 3.30 26.62 3.92
N LEU A 40 3.70 25.41 4.31
CA LEU A 40 3.75 24.23 3.44
C LEU A 40 2.41 23.46 3.42
N THR A 41 1.38 23.97 4.08
CA THR A 41 0.02 23.44 3.95
C THR A 41 -0.58 23.92 2.63
N PRO A 42 -1.25 23.03 1.85
CA PRO A 42 -1.98 23.44 0.66
C PRO A 42 -2.98 24.55 0.96
N ASN A 43 -2.98 25.61 0.16
CA ASN A 43 -3.87 26.76 0.33
C ASN A 43 -4.60 27.09 -0.99
N ARG A 44 -5.65 27.91 -0.89
CA ARG A 44 -6.55 28.20 -2.02
C ARG A 44 -5.89 28.95 -3.19
N GLN A 45 -4.73 29.57 -2.97
CA GLN A 45 -4.00 30.37 -3.95
C GLN A 45 -2.93 29.57 -4.70
N ASP A 46 -2.66 28.34 -4.27
CA ASP A 46 -1.69 27.48 -4.94
C ASP A 46 -2.11 27.21 -6.39
N THR A 47 -1.14 27.00 -7.26
CA THR A 47 -1.34 26.27 -8.51
C THR A 47 -1.49 24.77 -8.24
N LYS A 48 -1.98 24.00 -9.22
CA LYS A 48 -2.06 22.53 -9.10
C LYS A 48 -0.68 21.91 -8.83
N ASP A 49 0.37 22.43 -9.48
CA ASP A 49 1.73 21.92 -9.34
C ASP A 49 2.34 22.29 -7.97
N GLU A 50 2.13 23.52 -7.47
CA GLU A 50 2.57 23.91 -6.11
C GLU A 50 1.87 23.08 -5.03
N ARG A 51 0.56 22.84 -5.19
CA ARG A 51 -0.20 21.98 -4.29
C ARG A 51 0.34 20.56 -4.30
N TYR A 52 0.57 19.98 -5.48
CA TYR A 52 1.17 18.66 -5.59
C TYR A 52 2.54 18.61 -4.90
N ALA A 53 3.41 19.60 -5.12
CA ALA A 53 4.72 19.66 -4.48
C ALA A 53 4.63 19.70 -2.95
N LYS A 54 3.68 20.46 -2.39
CA LYS A 54 3.41 20.49 -0.95
C LYS A 54 2.91 19.15 -0.41
N LEU A 55 1.97 18.50 -1.11
CA LEU A 55 1.47 17.18 -0.74
C LEU A 55 2.58 16.12 -0.81
N LYS A 56 3.34 16.08 -1.92
CA LYS A 56 4.48 15.17 -2.12
C LYS A 56 5.48 15.29 -0.98
N ARG A 57 5.84 16.51 -0.62
CA ARG A 57 6.76 16.79 0.49
C ARG A 57 6.27 16.22 1.83
N GLY A 58 4.99 16.43 2.16
CA GLY A 58 4.38 15.84 3.35
C GLY A 58 4.39 14.31 3.33
N VAL A 59 3.99 13.73 2.20
CA VAL A 59 3.91 12.27 2.02
C VAL A 59 5.28 11.61 2.10
N GLU A 60 6.32 12.24 1.57
CA GLU A 60 7.69 11.74 1.66
C GLU A 60 8.25 11.84 3.08
N ALA A 61 7.95 12.91 3.80
CA ALA A 61 8.43 13.14 5.15
C ALA A 61 7.75 12.25 6.22
N TYR A 62 6.44 12.06 6.14
CA TYR A 62 5.66 11.38 7.17
C TYR A 62 5.42 9.90 6.86
N GLY A 63 5.25 9.10 7.92
CA GLY A 63 4.98 7.67 7.87
C GLY A 63 3.47 7.37 7.95
N VAL A 64 3.12 6.14 7.60
CA VAL A 64 1.77 5.58 7.80
C VAL A 64 1.83 4.63 8.99
N ALA A 65 0.93 4.79 9.95
CA ALA A 65 0.88 3.96 11.14
C ALA A 65 -0.12 2.82 11.01
N GLN A 66 -1.26 3.12 10.38
CA GLN A 66 -2.36 2.19 10.22
C GLN A 66 -3.04 2.41 8.88
N VAL A 67 -3.45 1.32 8.23
CA VAL A 67 -4.21 1.35 6.98
C VAL A 67 -5.51 0.59 7.19
N GLY A 68 -6.62 1.29 7.05
CA GLY A 68 -7.96 0.76 7.10
C GLY A 68 -8.43 0.41 5.70
N ILE A 69 -8.91 -0.82 5.52
CA ILE A 69 -9.52 -1.25 4.26
C ILE A 69 -10.81 -1.99 4.58
N CYS A 70 -11.94 -1.50 4.07
CA CYS A 70 -13.23 -2.17 4.19
C CYS A 70 -13.73 -2.60 2.82
N LEU A 71 -13.94 -3.91 2.66
CA LEU A 71 -14.49 -4.49 1.44
C LEU A 71 -16.02 -4.56 1.57
N PHE A 72 -16.74 -4.09 0.56
CA PHE A 72 -18.21 -4.12 0.53
C PHE A 72 -18.69 -5.03 -0.61
N THR A 73 -19.60 -5.95 -0.29
CA THR A 73 -20.19 -6.90 -1.25
C THR A 73 -21.70 -6.90 -1.09
N TRP A 74 -22.44 -6.73 -2.17
CA TRP A 74 -23.88 -6.87 -2.19
C TRP A 74 -24.26 -8.34 -2.02
N VAL A 75 -25.16 -8.59 -1.09
CA VAL A 75 -25.73 -9.92 -0.81
C VAL A 75 -27.22 -9.82 -1.01
N GLU A 76 -27.72 -10.55 -2.01
CA GLU A 76 -29.16 -10.70 -2.23
C GLU A 76 -29.80 -11.39 -1.03
N SER A 77 -30.90 -10.82 -0.54
CA SER A 77 -31.64 -11.46 0.55
C SER A 77 -32.55 -12.55 0.01
N LYS A 78 -32.51 -13.71 0.68
CA LYS A 78 -33.45 -14.81 0.45
C LYS A 78 -34.68 -14.71 1.36
N ASP A 79 -34.67 -13.80 2.33
CA ASP A 79 -35.79 -13.57 3.23
C ASP A 79 -36.75 -12.54 2.60
N PRO A 80 -38.01 -12.90 2.31
CA PRO A 80 -39.02 -12.00 1.77
C PRO A 80 -39.26 -10.74 2.62
N ASN A 81 -38.95 -10.78 3.92
CA ASN A 81 -39.14 -9.65 4.83
C ASN A 81 -37.99 -8.63 4.77
N ASP A 82 -36.81 -9.04 4.29
CA ASP A 82 -35.55 -8.31 4.40
C ASP A 82 -35.21 -7.46 3.14
N GLY A 83 -36.16 -7.32 2.22
CA GLY A 83 -36.01 -6.55 0.99
C GLY A 83 -35.15 -7.24 -0.07
N CYS A 84 -34.57 -6.46 -1.01
CA CYS A 84 -33.80 -7.03 -2.13
C CYS A 84 -32.40 -7.53 -1.74
N GLY A 85 -31.88 -7.18 -0.56
CA GLY A 85 -30.52 -7.49 -0.15
C GLY A 85 -29.89 -6.44 0.75
N TYR A 86 -28.64 -6.66 1.13
CA TYR A 86 -27.82 -5.78 1.97
C TYR A 86 -26.37 -5.79 1.50
N TYR A 87 -25.60 -4.75 1.86
CA TYR A 87 -24.15 -4.77 1.70
C TYR A 87 -23.49 -5.42 2.90
N GLU A 88 -22.72 -6.48 2.66
CA GLU A 88 -21.84 -7.06 3.65
C GLU A 88 -20.48 -6.35 3.68
N ALA A 89 -20.05 -5.95 4.87
CA ALA A 89 -18.81 -5.24 5.12
C ALA A 89 -17.76 -6.14 5.82
N LYS A 90 -16.54 -6.17 5.25
CA LYS A 90 -15.36 -6.83 5.83
C LYS A 90 -14.25 -5.79 6.04
N SER A 91 -14.16 -5.24 7.25
CA SER A 91 -13.16 -4.23 7.60
C SER A 91 -11.86 -4.86 8.15
N PHE A 92 -10.74 -4.45 7.58
CA PHE A 92 -9.39 -4.79 8.01
C PHE A 92 -8.69 -3.54 8.52
N ASN A 93 -8.00 -3.69 9.64
CA ASN A 93 -7.22 -2.64 10.24
C ASN A 93 -5.76 -3.10 10.30
N PHE A 94 -4.95 -2.69 9.32
CA PHE A 94 -3.57 -3.13 9.19
C PHE A 94 -2.63 -2.18 9.92
N ASN A 95 -2.01 -2.65 11.00
CA ASN A 95 -0.96 -1.89 11.68
C ASN A 95 0.35 -2.10 10.91
N VAL A 96 0.98 -1.05 10.39
CA VAL A 96 2.12 -1.16 9.45
C VAL A 96 3.33 -0.39 9.97
N PHE A 97 4.54 -0.95 9.84
CA PHE A 97 5.76 -0.30 10.33
C PHE A 97 6.96 -0.59 9.42
N PRO A 98 7.77 0.40 9.02
CA PRO A 98 8.95 0.18 8.17
C PRO A 98 10.08 -0.49 8.97
N ALA A 99 9.96 -1.80 9.20
CA ALA A 99 10.94 -2.53 9.98
C ALA A 99 12.31 -2.57 9.28
N THR A 100 13.37 -2.45 10.07
CA THR A 100 14.76 -2.33 9.58
C THR A 100 15.32 -3.62 8.97
N SER A 101 14.63 -4.76 9.14
CA SER A 101 15.01 -6.03 8.53
C SER A 101 13.83 -6.99 8.45
N ILE A 102 13.53 -7.47 7.25
CA ILE A 102 12.57 -8.56 6.98
C ILE A 102 13.24 -9.53 6.03
N GLY A 103 13.18 -10.83 6.32
CA GLY A 103 13.88 -11.84 5.50
C GLY A 103 15.40 -11.63 5.41
N GLY A 104 16.01 -10.89 6.35
CA GLY A 104 17.43 -10.53 6.28
C GLY A 104 17.77 -9.49 5.19
N VAL A 105 16.77 -8.77 4.70
CA VAL A 105 16.93 -7.62 3.82
C VAL A 105 17.00 -6.36 4.70
N PRO A 106 18.18 -5.72 4.84
CA PRO A 106 18.27 -4.47 5.59
C PRO A 106 17.52 -3.37 4.82
N VAL A 107 16.69 -2.64 5.56
CA VAL A 107 15.98 -1.45 5.10
C VAL A 107 16.40 -0.31 6.01
N ASP A 108 16.87 0.78 5.41
CA ASP A 108 17.24 2.01 6.10
C ASP A 108 16.28 3.10 5.63
N ASP A 109 15.18 3.25 6.37
CA ASP A 109 14.14 4.23 6.10
C ASP A 109 13.97 5.14 7.30
N SER A 110 13.64 6.40 7.04
CA SER A 110 13.44 7.40 8.07
C SER A 110 12.17 8.17 7.78
N PHE A 111 11.39 8.43 8.82
CA PHE A 111 10.17 9.22 8.72
C PHE A 111 10.09 10.19 9.91
N MET A 112 9.39 11.29 9.70
CA MET A 112 9.13 12.29 10.71
C MET A 112 7.84 11.96 11.47
N CYS A 113 7.76 12.47 12.70
CA CYS A 113 6.51 12.49 13.47
C CYS A 113 6.20 13.93 13.86
N LYS A 114 4.93 14.33 13.70
CA LYS A 114 4.44 15.63 14.14
C LYS A 114 3.77 15.47 15.50
N ASN A 115 4.19 16.27 16.47
CA ASN A 115 3.64 16.22 17.83
C ASN A 115 2.11 16.34 17.86
N THR A 116 1.51 17.21 17.03
CA THR A 116 0.05 17.37 16.97
C THR A 116 -0.66 16.13 16.44
N ALA A 117 -0.03 15.37 15.54
CA ALA A 117 -0.60 14.12 15.02
C ALA A 117 -0.52 13.00 16.08
N LEU A 118 0.63 12.88 16.77
CA LEU A 118 0.77 11.91 17.86
C LEU A 118 -0.15 12.23 19.05
N ASP A 119 -0.32 13.51 19.41
CA ASP A 119 -1.25 13.92 20.47
C ASP A 119 -2.70 13.58 20.10
N PHE A 120 -3.08 13.82 18.84
CA PHE A 120 -4.41 13.44 18.32
C PHE A 120 -4.64 11.93 18.39
N LEU A 121 -3.73 11.13 17.82
CA LEU A 121 -3.81 9.66 17.85
C LEU A 121 -3.87 9.11 19.28
N SER A 122 -3.09 9.70 20.21
CA SER A 122 -3.12 9.33 21.62
C SER A 122 -4.50 9.56 22.26
N ARG A 123 -5.14 10.71 21.97
CA ARG A 123 -6.51 11.01 22.44
C ARG A 123 -7.56 10.09 21.81
N SER A 124 -7.31 9.61 20.60
CA SER A 124 -8.11 8.60 19.91
C SER A 124 -7.82 7.16 20.36
N SER A 125 -7.08 6.97 21.45
CA SER A 125 -6.73 5.64 21.99
C SER A 125 -5.89 4.76 21.06
N PHE A 126 -5.07 5.36 20.19
CA PHE A 126 -4.16 4.64 19.31
C PHE A 126 -3.06 3.91 20.11
N ASP A 127 -2.84 2.64 19.78
CA ASP A 127 -1.81 1.81 20.43
C ASP A 127 -0.46 1.89 19.69
N PHE A 128 0.39 2.83 20.11
CA PHE A 128 1.74 3.01 19.55
C PHE A 128 2.65 1.79 19.76
N ASN A 129 2.44 1.01 20.83
CA ASN A 129 3.23 -0.20 21.07
C ASN A 129 2.84 -1.28 20.07
N LYS A 130 1.56 -1.47 19.80
CA LYS A 130 1.08 -2.37 18.76
C LYS A 130 1.63 -1.97 17.39
N TRP A 131 1.60 -0.67 17.06
CA TRP A 131 2.17 -0.16 15.82
C TRP A 131 3.64 -0.53 15.66
N ILE A 132 4.49 -0.27 16.66
CA ILE A 132 5.94 -0.50 16.57
C ILE A 132 6.31 -1.97 16.75
N TYR A 133 5.83 -2.63 17.81
CA TYR A 133 6.22 -4.00 18.15
C TYR A 133 5.57 -5.04 17.25
N HIS A 134 4.38 -4.76 16.75
CA HIS A 134 3.55 -5.73 16.02
C HIS A 134 3.14 -5.25 14.63
N GLY A 135 3.65 -4.09 14.19
CA GLY A 135 3.47 -3.58 12.84
C GLY A 135 3.92 -4.58 11.78
N ILE A 136 3.06 -4.76 10.79
CA ILE A 136 3.32 -5.52 9.58
C ILE A 136 4.41 -4.77 8.82
N PRO A 137 5.52 -5.44 8.53
CA PRO A 137 6.60 -4.75 7.87
C PRO A 137 6.31 -4.65 6.36
N TYR A 138 6.97 -3.73 5.67
CA TYR A 138 6.72 -3.53 4.25
C TYR A 138 7.99 -3.08 3.53
N LEU A 139 8.06 -3.46 2.25
CA LEU A 139 9.06 -2.98 1.31
C LEU A 139 8.32 -2.52 0.05
N ARG A 140 8.63 -1.31 -0.41
CA ARG A 140 8.01 -0.76 -1.61
C ARG A 140 8.18 -1.72 -2.80
N THR A 141 7.15 -1.85 -3.63
CA THR A 141 7.11 -2.82 -4.74
C THR A 141 8.31 -2.65 -5.69
N ASP A 142 8.62 -1.42 -6.10
CA ASP A 142 9.76 -1.10 -6.96
C ASP A 142 11.12 -1.35 -6.29
N ASP A 143 11.24 -1.06 -4.99
CA ASP A 143 12.44 -1.32 -4.20
C ASP A 143 12.68 -2.84 -4.12
N ALA A 144 11.63 -3.63 -3.87
CA ALA A 144 11.70 -5.09 -3.87
C ALA A 144 12.12 -5.64 -5.25
N ASP A 145 11.53 -5.16 -6.34
CA ASP A 145 11.86 -5.58 -7.70
C ASP A 145 13.30 -5.23 -8.08
N ARG A 146 13.72 -3.99 -7.78
CA ARG A 146 15.10 -3.53 -8.01
C ARG A 146 16.10 -4.36 -7.22
N MET A 147 15.85 -4.58 -5.94
CA MET A 147 16.71 -5.40 -5.08
C MET A 147 16.78 -6.85 -5.54
N LYS A 148 15.65 -7.41 -6.00
CA LYS A 148 15.58 -8.77 -6.55
C LYS A 148 16.42 -8.88 -7.82
N ALA A 149 16.28 -7.95 -8.75
CA ALA A 149 17.06 -7.92 -9.98
C ALA A 149 18.56 -7.75 -9.69
N GLU A 150 18.93 -6.77 -8.87
CA GLU A 150 20.32 -6.48 -8.52
C GLU A 150 20.98 -7.66 -7.79
N ARG A 151 20.34 -8.18 -6.74
CA ARG A 151 20.90 -9.27 -5.93
C ARG A 151 20.88 -10.62 -6.66
N THR A 152 19.92 -10.86 -7.55
CA THR A 152 19.94 -12.06 -8.41
C THR A 152 21.09 -11.98 -9.41
N SER A 153 21.27 -10.83 -10.08
CA SER A 153 22.38 -10.65 -11.03
C SER A 153 23.76 -10.84 -10.39
N LEU A 154 23.90 -10.39 -9.14
CA LEU A 154 25.05 -10.59 -8.25
C LEU A 154 25.39 -12.06 -8.01
N LEU A 155 24.37 -12.90 -7.83
CA LEU A 155 24.54 -14.33 -7.56
C LEU A 155 24.74 -15.16 -8.83
N THR A 156 24.28 -14.67 -9.98
CA THR A 156 24.36 -15.37 -11.27
C THR A 156 25.53 -14.89 -12.16
N ASN A 157 26.43 -14.06 -11.64
CA ASN A 157 27.63 -13.59 -12.35
C ASN A 157 27.40 -12.94 -13.72
N LYS A 158 26.28 -12.20 -13.86
CA LYS A 158 26.00 -11.40 -15.07
C LYS A 158 26.53 -9.97 -14.95
N ARG A 159 27.68 -9.79 -14.31
CA ARG A 159 28.30 -8.47 -14.10
C ARG A 159 29.43 -8.23 -15.09
N PRO A 160 29.74 -6.94 -15.38
CA PRO A 160 31.07 -6.59 -15.85
C PRO A 160 32.10 -6.97 -14.77
N PRO A 161 33.31 -7.42 -15.16
CA PRO A 161 34.38 -7.76 -14.22
C PRO A 161 34.63 -6.62 -13.22
N ILE A 162 34.88 -6.95 -11.96
CA ILE A 162 35.31 -5.95 -10.98
C ILE A 162 36.69 -5.45 -11.40
N GLU A 163 36.83 -4.14 -11.60
CA GLU A 163 38.14 -3.52 -11.74
C GLU A 163 38.82 -3.57 -10.36
N ILE A 164 39.89 -4.35 -10.28
CA ILE A 164 40.66 -4.56 -9.05
C ILE A 164 41.64 -3.40 -8.95
N ASP A 165 41.55 -2.61 -7.88
CA ASP A 165 42.53 -1.55 -7.65
C ASP A 165 43.93 -2.14 -7.34
N GLU A 166 44.97 -1.35 -7.56
CA GLU A 166 46.37 -1.77 -7.35
C GLU A 166 46.63 -2.29 -5.91
N ARG A 167 45.87 -1.78 -4.93
CA ARG A 167 46.02 -2.15 -3.50
C ARG A 167 45.57 -3.57 -3.21
N HIS A 168 44.73 -4.16 -4.07
CA HIS A 168 44.21 -5.52 -3.89
C HIS A 168 44.84 -6.54 -4.86
N GLU A 169 45.79 -6.15 -5.70
CA GLU A 169 46.48 -7.07 -6.61
C GLU A 169 47.20 -8.21 -5.88
N THR A 170 47.92 -7.90 -4.80
CA THR A 170 48.61 -8.90 -3.98
C THR A 170 47.62 -9.89 -3.37
N PHE A 171 46.50 -9.39 -2.85
CA PHE A 171 45.43 -10.23 -2.33
C PHE A 171 44.88 -11.21 -3.38
N VAL A 172 44.68 -10.74 -4.62
CA VAL A 172 44.22 -11.59 -5.73
C VAL A 172 45.27 -12.64 -6.11
N LYS A 173 46.54 -12.24 -6.25
CA LYS A 173 47.65 -13.16 -6.56
C LYS A 173 47.80 -14.25 -5.49
N ASP A 174 47.67 -13.89 -4.21
CA ASP A 174 47.74 -14.84 -3.10
C ASP A 174 46.52 -15.79 -3.09
N LEU A 175 45.33 -15.26 -3.36
CA LEU A 175 44.11 -16.06 -3.49
C LEU A 175 44.23 -17.06 -4.65
N GLU A 176 44.66 -16.62 -5.83
CA GLU A 176 44.84 -17.49 -7.01
C GLU A 176 45.87 -18.59 -6.75
N ARG A 177 46.97 -18.26 -6.06
CA ARG A 177 47.98 -19.24 -5.65
C ARG A 177 47.38 -20.27 -4.68
N ALA A 178 46.62 -19.81 -3.68
CA ALA A 178 45.94 -20.68 -2.73
C ALA A 178 44.90 -21.59 -3.42
N LEU A 179 44.13 -21.05 -4.37
CA LEU A 179 43.19 -21.81 -5.19
C LEU A 179 43.88 -22.87 -6.05
N ALA A 180 45.05 -22.57 -6.63
CA ALA A 180 45.82 -23.53 -7.43
C ALA A 180 46.33 -24.70 -6.59
N VAL A 181 46.78 -24.43 -5.35
CA VAL A 181 47.15 -25.48 -4.38
C VAL A 181 45.91 -26.28 -3.97
N PHE A 182 44.82 -25.60 -3.61
CA PHE A 182 43.58 -26.24 -3.20
C PHE A 182 43.03 -27.15 -4.30
N LEU A 183 42.99 -26.72 -5.56
CA LEU A 183 42.50 -27.52 -6.69
C LEU A 183 43.22 -28.87 -6.83
N LYS A 184 44.52 -28.93 -6.50
CA LYS A 184 45.33 -30.16 -6.54
C LYS A 184 45.21 -31.01 -5.27
N SER A 185 44.71 -30.46 -4.17
CA SER A 185 44.59 -31.18 -2.90
C SER A 185 43.42 -32.17 -2.89
N ARG A 186 43.40 -33.08 -1.90
CA ARG A 186 42.26 -33.98 -1.67
C ARG A 186 41.11 -33.33 -0.88
N ASP A 187 41.32 -32.10 -0.39
CA ASP A 187 40.36 -31.40 0.44
C ASP A 187 39.13 -30.99 -0.37
N LYS A 188 37.95 -31.05 0.26
CA LYS A 188 36.69 -30.65 -0.37
C LYS A 188 36.33 -29.19 -0.13
N VAL A 189 36.88 -28.58 0.91
CA VAL A 189 36.63 -27.21 1.33
C VAL A 189 37.94 -26.57 1.78
N MET A 190 38.17 -25.31 1.42
CA MET A 190 39.18 -24.44 2.01
C MET A 190 38.50 -23.23 2.64
N LYS A 191 39.14 -22.68 3.68
CA LYS A 191 38.75 -21.41 4.28
C LYS A 191 39.70 -20.33 3.79
N TYR A 192 39.19 -19.11 3.65
CA TYR A 192 39.97 -17.95 3.27
C TYR A 192 39.46 -16.72 4.03
N ASP A 193 40.39 -16.03 4.70
CA ASP A 193 40.05 -14.89 5.54
C ASP A 193 39.76 -13.66 4.70
N THR A 194 38.86 -12.81 5.21
CA THR A 194 38.50 -11.54 4.57
C THR A 194 38.39 -10.44 5.60
N ALA A 195 39.02 -9.31 5.33
CA ALA A 195 38.97 -8.13 6.19
C ALA A 195 37.70 -7.29 5.96
N ASN A 196 37.15 -7.29 4.75
CA ASN A 196 36.02 -6.43 4.39
C ASN A 196 35.10 -7.03 3.31
N SER A 197 33.98 -6.36 3.05
CA SER A 197 32.99 -6.78 2.06
C SER A 197 33.48 -6.70 0.61
N TYR A 198 34.48 -5.86 0.32
CA TYR A 198 35.10 -5.74 -1.02
C TYR A 198 35.97 -6.96 -1.35
N GLN A 199 36.82 -7.41 -0.42
CA GLN A 199 37.60 -8.66 -0.56
C GLN A 199 36.70 -9.88 -0.75
N ARG A 200 35.54 -9.93 -0.07
CA ARG A 200 34.55 -11.00 -0.30
C ARG A 200 34.01 -10.99 -1.73
N LYS A 201 33.75 -9.79 -2.30
CA LYS A 201 33.32 -9.65 -3.70
C LYS A 201 34.41 -10.13 -4.65
N ILE A 202 35.67 -9.78 -4.40
CA ILE A 202 36.83 -10.27 -5.17
C ILE A 202 36.90 -11.80 -5.14
N ILE A 203 36.74 -12.44 -3.98
CA ILE A 203 36.76 -13.90 -3.88
C ILE A 203 35.66 -14.54 -4.73
N TYR A 204 34.42 -14.04 -4.66
CA TYR A 204 33.34 -14.54 -5.50
C TYR A 204 33.68 -14.42 -7.00
N GLU A 205 34.25 -13.29 -7.42
CA GLU A 205 34.69 -13.05 -8.80
C GLU A 205 35.76 -14.06 -9.24
N VAL A 206 36.84 -14.20 -8.48
CA VAL A 206 37.94 -15.12 -8.81
C VAL A 206 37.47 -16.58 -8.81
N VAL A 207 36.73 -17.01 -7.78
CA VAL A 207 36.23 -18.39 -7.66
C VAL A 207 35.29 -18.74 -8.81
N SER A 208 34.48 -17.79 -9.27
CA SER A 208 33.52 -18.03 -10.35
C SER A 208 34.13 -18.38 -11.69
N LYS A 209 35.41 -18.02 -11.93
CA LYS A 209 36.17 -18.39 -13.11
C LYS A 209 36.43 -19.90 -13.17
N HIS A 210 36.25 -20.61 -12.05
CA HIS A 210 36.44 -22.05 -11.93
C HIS A 210 35.10 -22.79 -11.89
N ALA A 211 34.78 -23.55 -12.94
CA ALA A 211 33.49 -24.23 -13.07
C ALA A 211 33.21 -25.32 -12.01
N THR A 212 34.22 -25.75 -11.27
CA THR A 212 34.15 -26.80 -10.23
C THR A 212 34.28 -26.25 -8.81
N LEU A 213 34.36 -24.93 -8.65
CA LEU A 213 34.43 -24.29 -7.34
C LEU A 213 33.16 -23.49 -7.05
N GLY A 214 32.77 -23.46 -5.79
CA GLY A 214 31.76 -22.56 -5.27
C GLY A 214 32.25 -21.88 -3.99
N ALA A 215 31.67 -20.74 -3.64
CA ALA A 215 32.00 -20.02 -2.41
C ALA A 215 30.76 -19.74 -1.56
N ARG A 216 30.92 -19.67 -0.24
CA ARG A 216 29.90 -19.23 0.72
C ARG A 216 30.54 -18.48 1.89
N SER A 217 29.86 -17.46 2.41
CA SER A 217 30.31 -16.72 3.59
C SER A 217 29.85 -17.41 4.87
N ARG A 218 30.72 -17.47 5.90
CA ARG A 218 30.41 -18.05 7.20
C ARG A 218 31.19 -17.30 8.29
N MET A 219 30.50 -16.67 9.25
CA MET A 219 31.06 -16.00 10.45
C MET A 219 32.43 -15.33 10.25
N GLY A 220 32.53 -14.32 9.37
CA GLY A 220 33.78 -13.57 9.15
C GLY A 220 34.67 -14.11 8.04
N GLU A 221 34.60 -15.42 7.77
CA GLU A 221 35.44 -16.14 6.80
C GLU A 221 34.67 -16.48 5.51
N MET A 222 35.41 -16.81 4.45
CA MET A 222 34.88 -17.38 3.21
C MET A 222 35.24 -18.86 3.11
N GLU A 223 34.25 -19.73 2.92
CA GLU A 223 34.45 -21.14 2.59
C GLU A 223 34.34 -21.33 1.08
N ILE A 224 35.40 -21.85 0.46
CA ILE A 224 35.45 -22.22 -0.96
C ILE A 224 35.44 -23.75 -1.03
N PHE A 225 34.53 -24.32 -1.82
CA PHE A 225 34.34 -25.78 -1.89
C PHE A 225 34.43 -26.29 -3.33
N LYS A 226 34.89 -27.54 -3.47
CA LYS A 226 34.90 -28.27 -4.74
C LYS A 226 33.56 -28.96 -4.95
N GLY A 227 33.04 -28.88 -6.18
CA GLY A 227 31.82 -29.57 -6.59
C GLY A 227 31.80 -29.85 -8.08
N SER A 228 30.91 -30.75 -8.50
CA SER A 228 30.61 -30.88 -9.93
C SER A 228 29.98 -29.59 -10.45
N LYS A 229 30.07 -29.33 -11.77
CA LYS A 229 29.38 -28.19 -12.40
C LYS A 229 27.89 -28.14 -12.01
N LYS A 230 27.24 -29.32 -11.96
CA LYS A 230 25.84 -29.47 -11.53
C LYS A 230 25.65 -29.08 -10.06
N ALA A 231 26.55 -29.50 -9.16
CA ALA A 231 26.46 -29.20 -7.73
C ALA A 231 26.66 -27.70 -7.46
N VAL A 232 27.63 -27.05 -8.12
CA VAL A 232 27.87 -25.60 -8.00
C VAL A 232 26.67 -24.81 -8.54
N ALA A 233 26.13 -25.19 -9.70
CA ALA A 233 24.94 -24.57 -10.27
C ALA A 233 23.72 -24.72 -9.36
N HIS A 234 23.51 -25.91 -8.79
CA HIS A 234 22.43 -26.16 -7.85
C HIS A 234 22.55 -25.28 -6.58
N HIS A 235 23.74 -25.19 -5.99
CA HIS A 235 24.00 -24.31 -4.84
C HIS A 235 23.70 -22.83 -5.14
N ASN A 236 24.08 -22.35 -6.33
CA ASN A 236 23.77 -20.98 -6.74
C ASN A 236 22.25 -20.78 -6.94
N SER A 237 21.56 -21.76 -7.53
CA SER A 237 20.10 -21.71 -7.68
C SER A 237 19.37 -21.69 -6.35
N GLU A 238 19.86 -22.42 -5.35
CA GLU A 238 19.32 -22.43 -3.98
C GLU A 238 19.50 -21.08 -3.29
N LYS A 239 20.66 -20.43 -3.47
CA LYS A 239 20.87 -19.05 -2.97
C LYS A 239 19.91 -18.06 -3.60
N VAL A 240 19.72 -18.14 -4.92
CA VAL A 240 18.77 -17.27 -5.63
C VAL A 240 17.34 -17.54 -5.14
N ARG A 241 16.94 -18.80 -4.99
CA ARG A 241 15.63 -19.19 -4.46
C ARG A 241 15.41 -18.60 -3.06
N LYS A 242 16.39 -18.74 -2.16
CA LYS A 242 16.32 -18.17 -0.81
C LYS A 242 16.26 -16.65 -0.83
N LEU A 243 17.06 -15.99 -1.66
CA LEU A 243 17.02 -14.54 -1.84
C LEU A 243 15.64 -14.06 -2.30
N VAL A 244 15.09 -14.70 -3.33
CA VAL A 244 13.76 -14.36 -3.86
C VAL A 244 12.71 -14.55 -2.77
N SER A 245 12.70 -15.69 -2.08
CA SER A 245 11.78 -15.94 -0.97
C SER A 245 11.87 -14.87 0.11
N ASN A 246 13.08 -14.47 0.48
CA ASN A 246 13.31 -13.43 1.50
C ASN A 246 12.80 -12.06 1.05
N ILE A 247 12.95 -11.70 -0.22
CA ILE A 247 12.42 -10.44 -0.76
C ILE A 247 10.90 -10.47 -0.84
N GLU A 248 10.30 -11.59 -1.25
CA GLU A 248 8.84 -11.74 -1.27
C GLU A 248 8.24 -11.63 0.14
N GLU A 249 8.92 -12.18 1.16
CA GLU A 249 8.53 -11.98 2.57
C GLU A 249 8.67 -10.51 2.99
N ALA A 250 9.73 -9.83 2.53
CA ALA A 250 9.99 -8.43 2.83
C ALA A 250 8.97 -7.45 2.23
N ARG A 251 8.30 -7.79 1.12
CA ARG A 251 7.20 -6.96 0.58
C ARG A 251 6.13 -6.71 1.62
N GLY A 252 5.81 -7.72 2.44
CA GLY A 252 4.88 -7.61 3.56
C GLY A 252 3.57 -6.92 3.18
N PHE A 253 3.23 -5.81 3.85
CA PHE A 253 1.97 -5.10 3.59
C PHE A 253 1.81 -4.59 2.14
N SER A 254 2.91 -4.31 1.41
CA SER A 254 2.84 -3.89 0.01
C SER A 254 2.07 -4.88 -0.87
N THR A 255 2.08 -6.17 -0.52
CA THR A 255 1.32 -7.20 -1.24
C THR A 255 -0.20 -7.05 -1.13
N ILE A 256 -0.72 -6.36 -0.11
CA ILE A 256 -2.15 -6.02 0.02
C ILE A 256 -2.49 -4.90 -0.96
N ILE A 257 -1.64 -3.88 -1.05
CA ILE A 257 -1.80 -2.76 -1.97
C ILE A 257 -1.64 -3.21 -3.43
N GLU A 258 -0.71 -4.13 -3.72
CA GLU A 258 -0.60 -4.78 -5.03
C GLU A 258 -1.89 -5.54 -5.39
N ALA A 259 -2.47 -6.28 -4.44
CA ALA A 259 -3.73 -7.00 -4.65
C ALA A 259 -4.91 -6.04 -4.88
N LEU A 260 -4.96 -4.95 -4.12
CA LEU A 260 -5.94 -3.86 -4.29
C LEU A 260 -5.85 -3.24 -5.70
N SER A 261 -4.66 -2.86 -6.13
CA SER A 261 -4.41 -2.33 -7.48
C SER A 261 -4.77 -3.33 -8.58
N SER A 262 -4.42 -4.60 -8.39
CA SER A 262 -4.66 -5.68 -9.36
C SER A 262 -6.14 -6.05 -9.48
N ALA A 263 -6.92 -5.92 -8.41
CA ALA A 263 -8.35 -6.22 -8.41
C ALA A 263 -9.18 -5.23 -9.23
N ARG A 264 -8.65 -4.01 -9.49
CA ARG A 264 -9.28 -2.96 -10.31
C ARG A 264 -10.69 -2.57 -9.83
N LYS A 265 -11.00 -2.83 -8.55
CA LYS A 265 -12.27 -2.42 -7.93
C LYS A 265 -12.27 -0.92 -7.66
N PRO A 266 -13.43 -0.24 -7.69
CA PRO A 266 -13.55 1.14 -7.24
C PRO A 266 -13.02 1.29 -5.80
N VAL A 267 -12.18 2.30 -5.60
CA VAL A 267 -11.66 2.65 -4.27
C VAL A 267 -12.28 3.96 -3.81
N ILE A 268 -12.98 3.87 -2.70
CA ILE A 268 -13.73 4.96 -2.08
C ILE A 268 -12.93 5.50 -0.90
N GLY A 269 -12.88 6.81 -0.76
CA GLY A 269 -12.26 7.48 0.38
C GLY A 269 -13.06 8.71 0.80
N HIS A 270 -12.61 9.37 1.86
CA HIS A 270 -13.16 10.64 2.31
C HIS A 270 -12.01 11.64 2.47
N ASN A 271 -11.95 12.67 1.62
CA ASN A 271 -10.81 13.59 1.58
C ASN A 271 -9.48 12.87 1.32
N MET A 272 -9.48 11.96 0.34
CA MET A 272 -8.44 10.93 0.19
C MET A 272 -7.16 11.28 -0.62
N PRO A 273 -6.85 12.53 -1.05
CA PRO A 273 -5.59 12.78 -1.77
C PRO A 273 -4.34 12.30 -1.02
N LEU A 274 -4.26 12.52 0.30
CA LEU A 274 -3.10 12.09 1.08
C LEU A 274 -3.04 10.56 1.20
N ASP A 275 -4.17 9.89 1.47
CA ASP A 275 -4.23 8.42 1.57
C ASP A 275 -3.76 7.75 0.29
N VAL A 276 -4.21 8.25 -0.87
CA VAL A 276 -3.82 7.74 -2.18
C VAL A 276 -2.33 7.96 -2.44
N MET A 277 -1.82 9.16 -2.14
CA MET A 277 -0.39 9.47 -2.32
C MET A 277 0.49 8.65 -1.37
N HIS A 278 0.06 8.42 -0.12
CA HIS A 278 0.74 7.55 0.83
C HIS A 278 0.71 6.09 0.38
N ALA A 279 -0.44 5.59 -0.10
CA ALA A 279 -0.57 4.24 -0.64
C ALA A 279 0.43 4.01 -1.80
N TYR A 280 0.49 4.97 -2.73
CA TYR A 280 1.42 4.94 -3.85
C TYR A 280 2.86 4.99 -3.36
N SER A 281 3.18 6.02 -2.56
CA SER A 281 4.55 6.29 -2.09
C SER A 281 5.08 5.12 -1.25
N LYS A 282 4.43 4.76 -0.16
CA LYS A 282 5.04 3.87 0.84
C LYS A 282 5.07 2.40 0.41
N PHE A 283 4.13 1.98 -0.43
CA PHE A 283 3.91 0.57 -0.72
C PHE A 283 4.15 0.18 -2.20
N PHE A 284 4.03 1.13 -3.14
CA PHE A 284 4.12 0.82 -4.56
C PHE A 284 5.37 1.39 -5.23
N ARG A 285 5.49 2.71 -5.34
CA ARG A 285 6.57 3.41 -6.08
C ARG A 285 6.88 4.76 -5.47
N LYS A 286 8.06 5.31 -5.74
CA LYS A 286 8.34 6.72 -5.41
C LYS A 286 7.39 7.67 -6.15
N LEU A 287 6.93 8.70 -5.46
CA LEU A 287 6.10 9.74 -6.08
C LEU A 287 6.89 10.40 -7.22
N PRO A 288 6.29 10.57 -8.41
CA PRO A 288 6.93 11.31 -9.50
C PRO A 288 7.24 12.76 -9.13
N GLU A 289 8.23 13.36 -9.79
CA GLU A 289 8.52 14.78 -9.59
C GLU A 289 7.42 15.67 -10.20
N SER A 290 6.81 15.23 -11.30
CA SER A 290 5.72 15.94 -11.98
C SER A 290 4.35 15.46 -11.51
N ARG A 291 3.45 16.42 -11.23
CA ARG A 291 2.02 16.14 -10.97
C ARG A 291 1.38 15.36 -12.13
N VAL A 292 1.69 15.72 -13.37
CA VAL A 292 1.08 15.11 -14.57
C VAL A 292 1.50 13.64 -14.69
N GLU A 293 2.76 13.33 -14.38
CA GLU A 293 3.23 11.95 -14.35
C GLU A 293 2.55 11.14 -13.25
N PHE A 294 2.39 11.74 -12.06
CA PHE A 294 1.62 11.12 -10.97
C PHE A 294 0.17 10.85 -11.37
N GLU A 295 -0.51 11.81 -12.01
CA GLU A 295 -1.89 11.64 -12.49
C GLU A 295 -2.03 10.47 -13.47
N HIS A 296 -1.06 10.30 -14.37
CA HIS A 296 -1.03 9.20 -15.32
C HIS A 296 -0.73 7.84 -14.65
N GLU A 297 0.23 7.80 -13.71
CA GLU A 297 0.52 6.57 -12.96
C GLU A 297 -0.67 6.15 -12.07
N MET A 298 -1.45 7.11 -11.56
CA MET A 298 -2.65 6.81 -10.78
C MET A 298 -3.71 6.06 -11.58
N GLN A 299 -3.89 6.35 -12.87
CA GLN A 299 -4.80 5.58 -13.73
C GLN A 299 -4.39 4.10 -13.85
N ARG A 300 -3.09 3.83 -13.75
CA ARG A 300 -2.54 2.47 -13.78
C ARG A 300 -2.58 1.81 -12.42
N PHE A 301 -2.42 2.58 -11.35
CA PHE A 301 -2.39 2.09 -9.98
C PHE A 301 -3.80 1.87 -9.41
N LEU A 302 -4.65 2.89 -9.37
CA LEU A 302 -6.04 2.84 -8.90
C LEU A 302 -6.94 3.54 -9.92
N PRO A 303 -7.51 2.81 -10.91
CA PRO A 303 -8.15 3.40 -12.08
C PRO A 303 -9.49 4.10 -11.77
N VAL A 304 -10.15 3.71 -10.67
CA VAL A 304 -11.45 4.25 -10.26
C VAL A 304 -11.37 4.64 -8.79
N LEU A 305 -11.33 5.94 -8.56
CA LEU A 305 -11.34 6.57 -7.24
C LEU A 305 -12.61 7.39 -7.06
N ILE A 306 -13.19 7.36 -5.86
CA ILE A 306 -14.36 8.18 -5.53
C ILE A 306 -14.16 8.80 -4.14
N ASP A 307 -14.21 10.12 -4.08
CA ASP A 307 -14.09 10.86 -2.82
C ASP A 307 -15.48 11.30 -2.32
N THR A 308 -15.92 10.72 -1.21
CA THR A 308 -17.22 11.03 -0.60
C THR A 308 -17.32 12.48 -0.16
N LYS A 309 -16.20 13.11 0.25
CA LYS A 309 -16.20 14.53 0.60
C LYS A 309 -16.48 15.39 -0.63
N TYR A 310 -15.94 15.00 -1.79
CA TYR A 310 -16.24 15.68 -3.05
C TYR A 310 -17.71 15.52 -3.42
N ILE A 311 -18.30 14.33 -3.29
CA ILE A 311 -19.75 14.11 -3.53
C ILE A 311 -20.57 15.10 -2.69
N ILE A 312 -20.30 15.18 -1.39
CA ILE A 312 -21.04 16.03 -0.46
C ILE A 312 -20.87 17.52 -0.81
N GLU A 313 -19.64 17.96 -1.04
CA GLU A 313 -19.32 19.38 -1.29
C GLU A 313 -19.77 19.87 -2.67
N SER A 314 -19.81 18.98 -3.66
CA SER A 314 -20.24 19.30 -5.03
C SER A 314 -21.74 19.16 -5.25
N THR A 315 -22.49 18.63 -4.28
CA THR A 315 -23.94 18.43 -4.37
C THR A 315 -24.68 19.45 -3.50
N PRO A 316 -25.24 20.53 -4.07
CA PRO A 316 -25.86 21.62 -3.30
C PRO A 316 -27.00 21.15 -2.40
N ALA A 317 -27.80 20.16 -2.83
CA ALA A 317 -28.90 19.63 -2.05
C ALA A 317 -28.43 18.92 -0.78
N ILE A 318 -27.37 18.12 -0.87
CA ILE A 318 -26.77 17.41 0.28
C ILE A 318 -26.14 18.42 1.23
N LYS A 319 -25.35 19.36 0.69
CA LYS A 319 -24.71 20.41 1.48
C LYS A 319 -25.71 21.29 2.22
N ALA A 320 -26.80 21.70 1.56
CA ALA A 320 -27.86 22.49 2.19
C ALA A 320 -28.61 21.72 3.27
N LYS A 321 -28.77 20.41 3.10
CA LYS A 321 -29.52 19.56 4.04
C LYS A 321 -28.74 19.21 5.31
N TYR A 322 -27.48 18.82 5.18
CA TYR A 322 -26.69 18.36 6.33
C TYR A 322 -25.77 19.44 6.91
N GLY A 323 -25.42 20.47 6.14
CA GLY A 323 -24.62 21.60 6.63
C GLY A 323 -23.15 21.29 6.93
N THR A 324 -22.71 20.05 6.75
CA THR A 324 -21.35 19.57 7.05
C THR A 324 -20.86 18.57 6.01
N SER A 325 -19.55 18.48 5.87
CA SER A 325 -18.85 17.47 5.06
C SER A 325 -17.79 16.74 5.88
N SER A 326 -17.82 16.87 7.21
CA SER A 326 -17.02 16.04 8.12
C SER A 326 -17.63 14.64 8.17
N LEU A 327 -16.82 13.59 8.00
CA LEU A 327 -17.27 12.21 8.07
C LEU A 327 -17.92 11.90 9.42
N GLU A 328 -17.31 12.37 10.52
CA GLU A 328 -17.78 12.19 11.90
C GLU A 328 -19.20 12.74 12.11
N GLU A 329 -19.51 13.87 11.48
CA GLU A 329 -20.81 14.52 11.66
C GLU A 329 -21.86 13.99 10.67
N ILE A 330 -21.50 13.82 9.39
CA ILE A 330 -22.47 13.47 8.35
C ILE A 330 -22.87 11.99 8.37
N ALA A 331 -21.94 11.08 8.68
CA ALA A 331 -22.22 9.64 8.69
C ALA A 331 -23.39 9.26 9.62
N PRO A 332 -23.43 9.69 10.90
CA PRO A 332 -24.56 9.38 11.78
C PRO A 332 -25.86 10.11 11.35
N MET A 333 -25.78 11.27 10.68
CA MET A 333 -26.97 11.93 10.13
C MET A 333 -27.59 11.10 9.00
N LEU A 334 -26.76 10.61 8.07
CA LEU A 334 -27.18 9.76 6.96
C LEU A 334 -27.72 8.41 7.45
N GLU A 335 -27.10 7.83 8.47
CA GLU A 335 -27.57 6.59 9.08
C GLU A 335 -28.97 6.74 9.69
N ARG A 336 -29.19 7.78 10.49
CA ARG A 336 -30.52 8.08 11.07
C ARG A 336 -31.58 8.26 9.99
N GLU A 337 -31.23 8.93 8.89
CA GLU A 337 -32.17 9.11 7.80
C GLU A 337 -32.48 7.80 7.06
N SER A 338 -31.45 7.00 6.77
CA SER A 338 -31.61 5.68 6.15
C SER A 338 -32.53 4.78 6.97
N MET A 339 -32.40 4.79 8.31
CA MET A 339 -33.25 4.02 9.23
C MET A 339 -34.71 4.49 9.23
N LYS A 340 -34.96 5.80 9.12
CA LYS A 340 -36.33 6.33 9.00
C LYS A 340 -37.01 5.86 7.71
N ILE A 341 -36.25 5.78 6.62
CA ILE A 341 -36.77 5.35 5.31
C ILE A 341 -37.11 3.85 5.31
N SER A 342 -36.39 3.03 6.07
CA SER A 342 -36.63 1.58 6.15
C SER A 342 -37.58 1.15 7.29
N ASP A 343 -38.26 2.09 7.96
CA ASP A 343 -39.08 1.84 9.16
C ASP A 343 -38.32 1.06 10.26
N GLY A 344 -36.99 1.25 10.33
CA GLY A 344 -36.10 0.52 11.25
C GLY A 344 -35.98 -0.99 11.01
N SER A 345 -36.72 -1.55 10.06
CA SER A 345 -36.83 -3.00 9.85
C SER A 345 -35.69 -3.62 9.03
N ARG A 346 -34.91 -2.80 8.31
CA ARG A 346 -33.88 -3.28 7.37
C ARG A 346 -32.55 -2.58 7.56
N GLU A 347 -31.54 -3.36 7.91
CA GLU A 347 -30.13 -2.96 7.90
C GLU A 347 -29.57 -3.03 6.48
N LEU A 348 -29.33 -1.87 5.86
CA LEU A 348 -28.75 -1.78 4.51
C LEU A 348 -27.31 -2.31 4.46
N ILE A 349 -26.62 -2.31 5.59
CA ILE A 349 -25.20 -2.65 5.70
C ILE A 349 -25.04 -3.54 6.94
N ARG A 350 -24.38 -4.69 6.76
CA ARG A 350 -24.12 -5.65 7.83
C ARG A 350 -22.64 -5.98 7.89
N HIS A 351 -22.11 -6.20 9.09
CA HIS A 351 -20.77 -6.77 9.22
C HIS A 351 -20.80 -8.27 8.97
N HIS A 352 -19.85 -8.79 8.19
CA HIS A 352 -19.66 -10.23 8.10
C HIS A 352 -19.35 -10.81 9.49
N ALA A 353 -19.87 -11.99 9.82
CA ALA A 353 -19.79 -12.57 11.17
C ALA A 353 -18.35 -12.70 11.73
N LYS A 354 -17.35 -12.95 10.88
CA LYS A 354 -15.92 -13.00 11.26
C LYS A 354 -15.25 -11.62 11.46
N PHE A 355 -15.96 -10.55 11.12
CA PHE A 355 -15.49 -9.17 11.10
C PHE A 355 -16.31 -8.27 12.04
N THR A 356 -17.10 -8.87 12.93
CA THR A 356 -17.79 -8.16 14.00
C THR A 356 -16.76 -7.37 14.82
N ARG A 357 -17.03 -6.08 14.99
CA ARG A 357 -16.17 -5.17 15.75
C ARG A 357 -16.46 -5.33 17.24
N GLU A 358 -15.42 -5.21 18.06
CA GLU A 358 -15.60 -5.10 19.51
C GLU A 358 -16.22 -3.72 19.81
N ALA A 359 -17.07 -3.62 20.84
CA ALA A 359 -17.77 -2.37 21.17
C ALA A 359 -16.84 -1.17 21.46
N ALA A 360 -15.54 -1.42 21.70
CA ALA A 360 -14.51 -0.42 21.97
C ALA A 360 -13.94 0.27 20.72
N SER A 361 -14.40 -0.09 19.52
CA SER A 361 -13.83 0.41 18.27
C SER A 361 -14.42 1.80 17.92
N THR A 362 -13.62 2.87 17.99
CA THR A 362 -14.08 4.27 17.94
C THR A 362 -13.74 4.98 16.61
N MET A 363 -14.26 6.21 16.42
CA MET A 363 -13.73 7.18 15.43
C MET A 363 -12.20 7.26 15.53
N HIS A 364 -11.53 7.48 14.40
CA HIS A 364 -10.06 7.63 14.30
C HIS A 364 -9.28 6.32 14.55
N GLU A 365 -9.91 5.22 14.17
CA GLU A 365 -9.26 3.94 13.86
C GLU A 365 -9.44 3.73 12.36
N ALA A 366 -8.36 3.53 11.59
CA ALA A 366 -8.43 3.55 10.13
C ALA A 366 -9.45 2.53 9.59
N GLY A 367 -9.51 1.32 10.18
CA GLY A 367 -10.49 0.30 9.80
C GLY A 367 -11.95 0.73 10.02
N TYR A 368 -12.20 1.54 11.05
CA TYR A 368 -13.51 2.14 11.28
C TYR A 368 -13.83 3.22 10.27
N ASP A 369 -12.90 4.12 10.03
CA ASP A 369 -13.12 5.30 9.20
C ASP A 369 -13.27 4.86 7.72
N ALA A 370 -12.57 3.80 7.31
CA ALA A 370 -12.81 3.11 6.04
C ALA A 370 -14.23 2.50 5.96
N TYR A 371 -14.70 1.80 7.00
CA TYR A 371 -16.08 1.29 7.04
C TYR A 371 -17.11 2.44 6.96
N THR A 372 -16.94 3.46 7.79
CA THR A 372 -17.82 4.62 7.88
C THR A 372 -17.87 5.38 6.55
N THR A 373 -16.73 5.49 5.85
CA THR A 373 -16.62 6.05 4.51
C THR A 373 -17.43 5.25 3.49
N GLY A 374 -17.23 3.93 3.40
CA GLY A 374 -17.99 3.10 2.45
C GLY A 374 -19.48 3.07 2.77
N ALA A 375 -19.84 3.08 4.04
CA ALA A 375 -21.22 3.13 4.49
C ALA A 375 -21.88 4.50 4.19
N THR A 376 -21.11 5.58 4.29
CA THR A 376 -21.53 6.92 3.85
C THR A 376 -21.76 6.94 2.34
N PHE A 377 -20.86 6.38 1.55
CA PHE A 377 -21.00 6.27 0.10
C PHE A 377 -22.27 5.52 -0.32
N ILE A 378 -22.55 4.35 0.25
CA ILE A 378 -23.78 3.58 -0.04
C ILE A 378 -25.04 4.43 0.24
N ARG A 379 -25.06 5.16 1.36
CA ARG A 379 -26.20 6.00 1.74
C ARG A 379 -26.35 7.23 0.83
N LEU A 380 -25.24 7.85 0.43
CA LEU A 380 -25.23 8.95 -0.54
C LEU A 380 -25.80 8.50 -1.90
N LEU A 381 -25.44 7.31 -2.38
CA LEU A 381 -25.98 6.76 -3.63
C LEU A 381 -27.49 6.56 -3.58
N LYS A 382 -28.03 6.12 -2.45
CA LYS A 382 -29.47 5.96 -2.26
C LYS A 382 -30.21 7.30 -2.27
N LEU A 383 -29.59 8.36 -1.77
CA LEU A 383 -30.16 9.71 -1.77
C LEU A 383 -30.09 10.36 -3.16
N GLU A 384 -28.96 10.23 -3.86
CA GLU A 384 -28.75 10.82 -5.20
C GLU A 384 -29.51 10.08 -6.30
N GLY A 385 -29.53 8.75 -6.28
CA GLY A 385 -30.35 7.92 -7.19
C GLY A 385 -31.85 7.95 -6.86
N GLY A 386 -32.25 8.68 -5.81
CA GLY A 386 -33.56 8.66 -5.19
C GLY A 386 -34.18 10.03 -4.96
N LEU A 387 -33.96 11.01 -5.86
CA LEU A 387 -34.83 12.19 -5.98
C LEU A 387 -36.21 11.80 -6.55
N ASN A 388 -36.94 10.95 -5.81
CA ASN A 388 -38.40 10.80 -5.76
C ASN A 388 -38.71 9.71 -4.71
N LEU A 389 -38.59 10.09 -3.44
CA LEU A 389 -38.95 9.23 -2.29
C LEU A 389 -40.46 8.94 -2.16
N SER A 390 -41.27 9.27 -3.18
CA SER A 390 -42.69 8.95 -3.26
C SER A 390 -43.01 7.82 -4.25
N SER A 391 -42.05 7.29 -5.02
CA SER A 391 -42.34 6.34 -6.11
C SER A 391 -41.38 5.15 -6.18
N ILE A 392 -41.05 4.52 -5.06
CA ILE A 392 -40.37 3.21 -5.09
C ILE A 392 -41.45 2.14 -5.35
N SER A 393 -41.88 2.07 -6.61
CA SER A 393 -42.46 0.86 -7.19
C SER A 393 -41.54 0.40 -8.33
N SER A 394 -40.90 -0.75 -8.10
CA SER A 394 -40.39 -1.68 -9.12
C SER A 394 -39.52 -1.12 -10.25
N SER A 395 -38.27 -0.76 -9.96
CA SER A 395 -37.13 -1.00 -10.87
C SER A 395 -35.81 -0.62 -10.16
N CYS A 396 -35.24 -1.59 -9.45
CA CYS A 396 -33.86 -1.50 -9.00
C CYS A 396 -32.96 -1.73 -10.23
N GLU A 397 -31.86 -0.97 -10.35
CA GLU A 397 -30.64 -1.22 -11.15
C GLU A 397 -30.28 -0.25 -12.28
N SER A 398 -31.19 0.51 -12.90
CA SER A 398 -30.80 1.30 -14.10
C SER A 398 -30.28 2.73 -13.86
N SER A 399 -30.37 3.29 -12.65
CA SER A 399 -30.19 4.76 -12.45
C SER A 399 -28.91 5.16 -11.72
N SER A 400 -28.35 4.29 -10.87
CA SER A 400 -27.22 4.62 -9.98
C SER A 400 -25.86 4.66 -10.68
N GLU A 401 -25.63 3.83 -11.71
CA GLU A 401 -24.35 3.78 -12.43
C GLU A 401 -24.06 5.08 -13.20
N LEU A 402 -25.08 5.70 -13.81
CA LEU A 402 -24.94 6.96 -14.56
C LEU A 402 -24.60 8.16 -13.66
N VAL A 403 -25.01 8.11 -12.39
CA VAL A 403 -24.70 9.16 -11.40
C VAL A 403 -23.23 9.07 -10.96
N LEU A 404 -22.70 7.86 -10.80
CA LEU A 404 -21.32 7.62 -10.36
C LEU A 404 -20.27 8.20 -11.30
N TYR A 405 -20.49 8.15 -12.63
CA TYR A 405 -19.55 8.70 -13.62
C TYR A 405 -19.18 10.16 -13.37
N ARG A 406 -20.04 10.94 -12.72
CA ARG A 406 -19.77 12.36 -12.41
C ARG A 406 -18.66 12.55 -11.38
N TYR A 407 -18.44 11.55 -10.51
CA TYR A 407 -17.56 11.61 -9.35
C TYR A 407 -16.28 10.78 -9.52
N ILE A 408 -16.21 9.91 -10.53
CA ILE A 408 -15.03 9.08 -10.79
C ILE A 408 -13.81 9.96 -11.00
N ASN A 409 -12.74 9.61 -10.27
CA ASN A 409 -11.41 10.21 -10.33
C ASN A 409 -11.41 11.72 -10.09
N LYS A 410 -12.32 12.21 -9.24
CA LYS A 410 -12.36 13.59 -8.76
C LYS A 410 -12.21 13.59 -7.24
N LEU A 411 -10.99 13.81 -6.77
CA LEU A 411 -10.71 13.85 -5.33
C LEU A 411 -10.93 15.25 -4.80
N TYR A 412 -11.44 15.39 -3.58
CA TYR A 412 -11.74 16.71 -3.03
C TYR A 412 -10.46 17.55 -2.90
N GLN A 413 -10.54 18.82 -3.30
CA GLN A 413 -9.54 19.83 -2.97
C GLN A 413 -10.19 21.20 -2.84
N ALA A 414 -9.53 22.13 -2.14
CA ALA A 414 -9.96 23.52 -2.08
C ALA A 414 -8.94 24.41 -2.79
N LEU A 415 -9.05 24.53 -4.13
CA LEU A 415 -8.15 25.31 -5.00
C LEU A 415 -8.94 26.43 -5.70
N GLY A 416 -8.86 27.67 -5.22
CA GLY A 416 -9.70 28.76 -5.74
C GLY A 416 -11.20 28.40 -5.70
N THR A 417 -11.81 28.30 -6.89
CA THR A 417 -13.19 27.83 -7.13
C THR A 417 -13.29 26.36 -7.54
N GLU A 418 -12.16 25.71 -7.85
CA GLU A 418 -12.09 24.29 -8.22
C GLU A 418 -12.12 23.42 -6.95
N LEU A 419 -13.14 22.57 -6.85
CA LEU A 419 -13.40 21.72 -5.69
C LEU A 419 -12.80 20.32 -5.78
N TYR A 420 -12.11 20.00 -6.88
CA TYR A 420 -11.56 18.66 -7.09
C TYR A 420 -10.26 18.63 -7.88
N TRP A 421 -9.46 17.61 -7.58
CA TRP A 421 -8.30 17.19 -8.35
C TRP A 421 -8.72 16.02 -9.24
N HIS A 422 -8.62 16.19 -10.56
CA HIS A 422 -8.98 15.16 -11.51
C HIS A 422 -7.81 14.26 -11.90
N PHE A 423 -8.02 12.95 -11.83
CA PHE A 423 -7.09 11.91 -12.29
C PHE A 423 -7.64 11.27 -13.58
N GLY A 424 -7.47 11.94 -14.72
CA GLY A 424 -8.00 11.49 -16.01
C GLY A 424 -7.20 12.05 -17.17
N ALA A 425 -7.26 11.41 -18.34
CA ALA A 425 -6.70 11.99 -19.56
C ALA A 425 -7.36 13.35 -19.76
N SER A 426 -6.54 14.39 -19.96
CA SER A 426 -7.10 15.73 -20.19
C SER A 426 -8.08 15.67 -21.35
N GLU A 427 -9.23 16.34 -21.22
CA GLU A 427 -10.05 16.73 -22.36
C GLU A 427 -9.32 17.79 -23.21
N ASN A 428 -8.06 17.56 -23.57
CA ASN A 428 -7.37 18.38 -24.55
C ASN A 428 -7.81 17.91 -25.94
N GLY A 429 -8.98 18.38 -26.35
CA GLY A 429 -9.52 18.14 -27.69
C GLY A 429 -10.74 18.96 -28.09
N ARG A 430 -11.29 19.81 -27.22
CA ARG A 430 -12.39 20.72 -27.59
C ARG A 430 -12.18 22.13 -27.03
N SER A 431 -11.13 22.79 -27.51
CA SER A 431 -11.05 24.24 -27.51
C SER A 431 -11.12 24.73 -28.96
N GLY A 432 -12.29 25.25 -29.33
CA GLY A 432 -12.52 26.27 -30.37
C GLY A 432 -11.95 26.03 -31.77
N SER A 433 -12.83 25.61 -32.68
CA SER A 433 -12.85 26.13 -34.05
C SER A 433 -14.07 27.02 -34.22
#